data_AF-A0A7D6E9X6-F1
#
_entry.id   AF-A0A7D6E9X6-F1
#
_cell.length_a   1.000
_cell.length_b   1.000
_cell.length_c   1.000
_cell.angle_alpha   90.00
_cell.angle_beta   90.00
_cell.angle_gamma   90.00
#
_symmetry.space_group_name_H-M   'P 1'
#
loop_
_entity.id
_entity.type
_entity.pdbx_description
1 polymer ?
#
loop_
_entity_poly.entity_id
_entity_poly.type
_entity_poly.pdbx_seq_one_letter_code
_entity_poly.pdbx_strand_id
1 'polypeptide(L)' 'MLKRVEILVEDSLLQQVIGKYHLADAREAVFLALKALLDETDQPEHEPKDDEYDEFSDLSAWRLQPHHDTG' A
#
# COMPACT_ATOMS: atom_id res chain seq x y z
N MET A 1 1.65 -2.49 26.03
CA MET A 1 0.39 -2.37 26.80
C MET A 1 -0.56 -1.50 26.00
N LEU A 2 -1.75 -2.01 25.64
CA LEU A 2 -2.76 -1.21 24.93
C LEU A 2 -3.51 -0.35 25.94
N LYS A 3 -3.55 0.97 25.73
CA LYS A 3 -4.40 1.89 26.49
C LYS A 3 -5.60 2.29 25.66
N ARG A 4 -6.79 2.33 26.25
CA ARG A 4 -7.98 2.86 25.61
C ARG A 4 -7.90 4.39 25.69
N VAL A 5 -7.95 5.04 24.53
CA VAL A 5 -7.97 6.50 24.40
C VAL A 5 -9.24 6.85 23.65
N GLU A 6 -9.98 7.83 24.14
CA GLU A 6 -11.18 8.35 23.49
C GLU A 6 -10.82 9.69 22.85
N ILE A 7 -11.03 9.79 21.54
CA ILE A 7 -10.73 10.98 20.73
C ILE A 7 -11.96 11.31 19.89
N LEU A 8 -12.28 12.59 19.77
CA LEU A 8 -13.29 13.07 18.83
C LEU A 8 -12.60 13.37 17.50
N VAL A 9 -13.08 12.76 16.44
CA VAL A 9 -12.55 12.90 15.08
C VAL A 9 -13.71 13.21 14.15
N GLU A 10 -13.44 14.00 13.12
CA GLU A 10 -14.43 14.30 12.09
C GLU A 10 -14.74 13.05 11.26
N ASP A 11 -16.01 12.64 11.23
CA ASP A 11 -16.47 11.42 10.53
C ASP A 11 -16.20 11.50 9.02
N SER A 12 -16.37 12.68 8.41
CA SER A 12 -16.14 12.89 6.97
C SER A 12 -14.70 12.53 6.56
N LEU A 13 -13.72 12.88 7.40
CA LEU A 13 -12.30 12.62 7.21
C LEU A 13 -12.02 11.12 7.37
N LEU A 14 -12.67 10.51 8.36
CA LEU A 14 -12.57 9.09 8.65
C LEU A 14 -13.08 8.24 7.48
N GLN A 15 -14.26 8.56 6.95
CA GLN A 15 -14.84 7.88 5.79
C GLN A 15 -13.97 8.06 4.54
N GLN A 16 -13.36 9.23 4.34
CA GLN A 16 -12.44 9.46 3.22
C GLN A 16 -11.19 8.58 3.32
N VAL A 17 -10.59 8.46 4.51
CA VAL A 17 -9.41 7.60 4.72
C VAL A 17 -9.78 6.13 4.56
N ILE A 18 -10.90 5.71 5.16
CA ILE A 18 -11.43 4.35 5.02
C ILE A 18 -11.65 4.00 3.55
N GLY A 19 -12.30 4.88 2.78
CA GLY A 19 -12.54 4.67 1.36
C GLY A 19 -11.26 4.68 0.53
N LYS A 20 -10.33 5.62 0.79
CA LYS A 20 -9.07 5.74 0.05
C LYS A 20 -8.16 4.54 0.24
N TYR A 21 -8.08 4.01 1.45
CA TYR A 21 -7.18 2.92 1.82
C TYR A 21 -7.89 1.58 2.00
N HIS A 22 -9.19 1.49 1.67
CA HIS A 22 -10.02 0.29 1.78
C HIS A 22 -9.96 -0.37 3.17
N LEU A 23 -10.02 0.44 4.23
CA LEU A 23 -9.89 -0.03 5.62
C LEU A 23 -11.22 -0.57 6.15
N ALA A 24 -11.17 -1.44 7.15
CA ALA A 24 -12.38 -2.05 7.69
C ALA A 24 -13.07 -1.17 8.75
N ASP A 25 -12.30 -0.38 9.51
CA ASP A 25 -12.82 0.36 10.65
C ASP A 25 -12.04 1.64 10.95
N ALA A 26 -12.65 2.53 11.74
CA ALA A 26 -12.09 3.79 12.18
C ALA A 26 -10.80 3.63 12.98
N ARG A 27 -10.72 2.54 13.77
CA ARG A 27 -9.50 2.20 14.51
C ARG A 27 -8.32 1.98 13.56
N GLU A 28 -8.53 1.27 12.46
CA GLU A 28 -7.48 1.00 11.48
C GLU A 28 -7.07 2.28 10.75
N ALA A 29 -8.03 3.15 10.42
CA ALA A 29 -7.75 4.45 9.82
C ALA A 29 -6.86 5.32 10.72
N VAL A 30 -7.19 5.42 12.01
CA VAL A 30 -6.39 6.18 12.98
C VAL A 30 -5.01 5.54 13.16
N PHE A 31 -4.94 4.22 13.26
CA PHE A 31 -3.67 3.52 13.40
C PHE A 31 -2.76 3.74 12.17
N LEU A 32 -3.32 3.62 10.96
CA LEU A 32 -2.60 3.83 9.72
C LEU A 32 -2.11 5.28 9.61
N ALA A 33 -2.94 6.26 9.95
CA ALA A 33 -2.57 7.67 9.92
C ALA A 33 -1.43 7.98 10.90
N LEU A 34 -1.50 7.46 12.14
CA LEU A 34 -0.44 7.63 13.12
C LEU A 34 0.85 6.94 12.68
N LYS A 35 0.75 5.75 12.08
CA LYS A 35 1.92 5.04 11.56
C LYS A 35 2.57 5.80 10.40
N ALA A 36 1.77 6.30 9.45
CA ALA A 36 2.29 7.07 8.32
C ALA A 36 3.04 8.33 8.77
N LEU A 37 2.52 9.05 9.77
CA LEU A 37 3.23 10.21 10.34
C LEU A 37 4.58 9.84 10.95
N LEU A 38 4.67 8.67 11.60
CA LEU A 38 5.93 8.19 12.18
C LEU A 38 6.89 7.68 11.10
N ASP A 39 6.41 6.92 10.11
CA ASP A 39 7.22 6.42 8.99
C ASP A 39 7.75 7.57 8.11
N GLU A 40 6.99 8.66 7.92
CA GLU A 40 7.48 9.88 7.25
C GLU A 40 8.62 10.56 8.02
N THR A 41 8.68 10.39 9.34
CA THR A 41 9.75 10.96 10.17
C THR A 41 11.04 10.13 10.10
N ASP A 42 10.92 8.83 9.76
CA ASP A 42 12.02 7.87 9.64
C ASP A 42 12.47 7.62 8.19
N GLN A 43 11.89 8.29 7.18
CA GLN A 43 12.37 8.22 5.80
C GLN A 43 13.56 9.17 5.58
N PRO A 44 14.80 8.68 5.45
CA PRO A 44 15.80 9.43 4.71
C PRO A 44 15.29 9.59 3.27
N GLU A 45 15.28 10.83 2.82
CA GLU A 45 14.92 11.25 1.47
C GLU A 45 15.58 10.31 0.44
N HIS A 46 14.77 9.76 -0.46
CA HIS A 46 15.19 9.09 -1.70
C HIS A 46 15.97 7.77 -1.56
N GLU A 47 15.25 6.65 -1.65
CA GLU A 47 15.70 5.59 -2.55
C GLU A 47 14.67 5.48 -3.69
N PRO A 48 15.06 5.70 -4.96
CA PRO A 48 14.21 5.31 -6.07
C PRO A 48 14.03 3.80 -5.92
N LYS A 49 12.78 3.36 -5.82
CA LYS A 49 12.45 1.95 -6.00
C LYS A 49 13.03 1.59 -7.36
N ASP A 50 14.15 0.86 -7.35
CA ASP A 50 14.54 0.05 -8.48
C ASP A 50 13.27 -0.69 -8.90
N ASP A 51 12.86 -0.47 -10.15
CA ASP A 51 11.73 -1.13 -10.76
C ASP A 51 11.96 -2.64 -10.64
N GLU A 52 11.50 -3.24 -9.54
CA GLU A 52 11.35 -4.67 -9.39
C GLU A 52 10.38 -5.09 -10.48
N TYR A 53 10.95 -5.56 -11.59
CA TYR A 53 10.25 -6.16 -12.71
C TYR A 53 9.35 -7.28 -12.16
N ASP A 54 8.07 -7.00 -11.98
CA ASP A 54 7.10 -7.99 -11.54
C ASP A 54 6.67 -8.85 -12.73
N GLU A 55 7.33 -10.00 -12.89
CA GLU A 55 7.08 -10.99 -13.94
C GLU A 55 5.64 -11.55 -13.93
N PHE A 56 4.83 -11.24 -12.93
CA PHE A 56 3.41 -11.61 -12.88
C PHE A 56 2.47 -10.59 -13.54
N SER A 57 2.93 -9.35 -13.76
CA SER A 57 2.14 -8.29 -14.41
C SER A 57 2.31 -8.26 -15.93
N ASP A 58 3.36 -8.89 -16.46
CA ASP A 58 3.58 -8.98 -17.90
C ASP A 58 2.78 -10.15 -18.51
N LEU A 59 1.63 -9.84 -19.11
CA LEU A 59 0.81 -10.77 -19.89
C LEU A 59 1.59 -11.44 -21.05
N SER A 60 2.78 -10.93 -21.41
CA SER A 60 3.67 -11.57 -22.36
C SER A 60 4.30 -12.87 -21.83
N ALA A 61 4.43 -13.05 -20.51
CA ALA A 61 4.99 -14.25 -19.88
C ALA A 61 4.13 -15.52 -20.11
N TRP A 62 2.84 -15.35 -20.40
CA TRP A 62 1.91 -16.46 -20.71
C TRP A 62 1.82 -16.77 -22.21
N ARG A 63 2.49 -15.99 -23.07
CA ARG A 63 2.59 -16.33 -24.49
C ARG A 63 3.65 -17.40 -24.67
N LEU A 64 3.19 -18.65 -24.80
CA LEU A 64 3.97 -19.76 -25.35
C LEU A 64 4.64 -19.29 -26.65
N GLN A 65 5.94 -19.03 -26.60
CA GLN A 65 6.71 -18.75 -27.80
C GLN A 65 6.66 -20.02 -28.66
N PRO A 66 6.18 -19.94 -29.92
CA PRO A 66 6.30 -21.07 -30.83
C PRO A 66 7.80 -21.27 -31.05
N HIS A 67 8.30 -22.39 -30.54
CA HIS A 67 9.66 -22.84 -30.79
C HIS A 67 9.80 -22.95 -32.32
N HIS A 68 10.50 -22.00 -32.92
CA HIS A 68 10.80 -22.02 -34.34
C HIS A 68 11.81 -23.14 -34.57
N ASP A 69 11.27 -24.31 -34.91
CA ASP A 69 11.99 -25.46 -35.42
C ASP A 69 12.89 -24.98 -36.57
N THR A 70 14.20 -25.12 -36.38
CA THR A 70 15.19 -24.73 -37.37
C THR A 70 16.12 -25.91 -37.58
N GLY A 71 15.75 -26.74 -38.57
CA GLY A 71 16.65 -27.44 -39.49
C GLY A 71 17.44 -28.63 -38.96
#